data_AF-A0AAD7GXD9-F1
#
_entry.id   AF-A0AAD7GXD9-F1
#
_cell.length_a   1.000
_cell.length_b   1.000
_cell.length_c   1.000
_cell.angle_alpha   90.00
_cell.angle_beta   90.00
_cell.angle_gamma   90.00
#
_symmetry.space_group_name_H-M   'P 1'
#
loop_
_entity.id
_entity.type
_entity.pdbx_description
1 polymer ?
#
loop_
_entity_poly.entity_id
_entity_poly.type
_entity_poly.pdbx_seq_one_letter_code
_entity_poly.pdbx_strand_id
1 'polypeptide(L)'
;MSNRNYVPKVDTDALLATSNAGIAAIRAGLDEKRVATKEAKLSCDACKKQETSASPLQACSRCRSVRYCSRACQVAHFKPTHKRACAGFAAPPLCRAFNTTVVLPGCAYPERGVFARGHSDGMGAWVSTAGTIDCRLATLPGGLKGRPATDEASMAQMMAMVPGMMRGKYLGLTVLVQNRTQSGTPMVVVGKGIAAVASARGTPIFLEGKEPGEPSAMLDYPHLGPNRVLGLAKASAELTHFNGKAVKDPATCPAVQDPDTCAVLLALGEYAMFDIEFRAGAPRVAHDFEALALLAHVIVPAVPYDPAFRGAYAELLPRAADRGAVCEVQARMDQGAVEAWYRDYREGGEKAYIKSHYGAARAEMIGSGNDALAEMMKAMMGRMSI
;
A
#
# COMPACT_ATOMS: atom_id res chain seq x y z
N MET A 1 -10.74 -16.96 52.04
CA MET A 1 -11.25 -15.62 51.66
C MET A 1 -12.00 -15.77 50.35
N SER A 2 -13.26 -15.33 50.33
CA SER A 2 -14.26 -15.63 49.29
C SER A 2 -13.85 -15.09 47.92
N ASN A 3 -13.61 -16.03 47.02
CA ASN A 3 -13.26 -15.84 45.63
C ASN A 3 -14.52 -15.39 44.86
N ARG A 4 -14.68 -14.07 44.66
CA ARG A 4 -15.77 -13.56 43.82
C ARG A 4 -15.42 -13.83 42.35
N ASN A 5 -16.19 -14.70 41.71
CA ASN A 5 -16.19 -14.91 40.26
C ASN A 5 -16.27 -13.56 39.54
N TYR A 6 -15.13 -13.05 39.06
CA TYR A 6 -15.14 -11.89 38.17
C TYR A 6 -15.76 -12.32 36.84
N VAL A 7 -16.96 -11.81 36.57
CA VAL A 7 -17.63 -11.94 35.29
C VAL A 7 -17.31 -10.67 34.49
N PRO A 8 -16.67 -10.76 33.32
CA PRO A 8 -16.43 -9.60 32.47
C PRO A 8 -17.74 -8.86 32.21
N LYS A 9 -17.76 -7.54 32.43
CA LYS A 9 -18.92 -6.70 32.13
C LYS A 9 -18.90 -6.26 30.66
N VAL A 10 -18.97 -7.23 29.75
CA VAL A 10 -19.11 -6.94 28.32
C VAL A 10 -20.60 -6.86 28.00
N ASP A 11 -21.07 -5.68 27.60
CA ASP A 11 -22.41 -5.51 27.05
C ASP A 11 -22.43 -6.10 25.63
N THR A 12 -22.87 -7.35 25.53
CA THR A 12 -22.89 -8.10 24.28
C THR A 12 -23.86 -7.50 23.25
N ASP A 13 -24.97 -6.93 23.70
CA ASP A 13 -25.98 -6.37 22.82
C ASP A 13 -25.47 -5.07 22.20
N ALA A 14 -24.84 -4.21 23.00
CA ALA A 14 -24.17 -3.01 22.50
C ALA A 14 -23.05 -3.37 21.51
N LEU A 15 -22.20 -4.36 21.82
CA LEU A 15 -21.11 -4.80 20.95
C LEU A 15 -21.63 -5.37 19.62
N LEU A 16 -22.71 -6.15 19.64
CA LEU A 16 -23.33 -6.68 18.42
C LEU A 16 -23.96 -5.56 17.59
N ALA A 17 -24.62 -4.59 18.23
CA ALA A 17 -25.22 -3.45 17.56
C ALA A 17 -24.17 -2.58 16.84
N THR A 18 -23.06 -2.23 17.52
CA THR A 18 -21.96 -1.46 16.91
C THR A 18 -21.26 -2.24 15.80
N SER A 19 -21.07 -3.56 15.97
CA SER A 19 -20.49 -4.44 14.94
C SER A 19 -21.35 -4.49 13.69
N ASN A 20 -22.68 -4.67 13.84
CA ASN A 20 -23.61 -4.69 12.73
C ASN A 20 -23.64 -3.34 11.99
N ALA A 21 -23.66 -2.23 12.72
CA ALA A 21 -23.60 -0.89 12.13
C ALA A 21 -22.28 -0.67 11.35
N GLY A 22 -21.15 -1.09 11.92
CA GLY A 22 -19.84 -1.01 11.26
C GLY A 22 -19.77 -1.85 9.98
N ILE A 23 -20.25 -3.09 10.01
CA ILE A 23 -20.31 -3.97 8.82
C ILE A 23 -21.22 -3.38 7.73
N ALA A 24 -22.38 -2.84 8.12
CA ALA A 24 -23.30 -2.19 7.19
C ALA A 24 -22.65 -0.98 6.51
N ALA A 25 -21.95 -0.13 7.28
CA ALA A 25 -21.22 1.02 6.76
C ALA A 25 -20.09 0.61 5.80
N ILE A 26 -19.34 -0.46 6.11
CA ILE A 26 -18.32 -1.00 5.22
C ILE A 26 -18.93 -1.44 3.88
N ARG A 27 -20.07 -2.15 3.91
CA ARG A 27 -20.76 -2.59 2.68
C ARG A 27 -21.23 -1.40 1.85
N ALA A 28 -21.86 -0.40 2.48
CA ALA A 28 -22.31 0.82 1.81
C ALA A 28 -21.13 1.56 1.13
N GLY A 29 -20.03 1.76 1.86
CA GLY A 29 -18.82 2.40 1.30
C GLY A 29 -18.21 1.62 0.13
N LEU A 30 -18.23 0.28 0.16
CA LEU A 30 -17.77 -0.54 -0.96
C LEU A 30 -18.65 -0.37 -2.21
N ASP A 31 -19.96 -0.26 -2.03
CA ASP A 31 -20.92 -0.04 -3.12
C ASP A 31 -20.78 1.36 -3.72
N GLU A 32 -20.66 2.39 -2.88
CA GLU A 32 -20.39 3.76 -3.33
C GLU A 32 -19.07 3.87 -4.08
N LYS A 33 -18.01 3.22 -3.57
CA LYS A 33 -16.72 3.12 -4.28
C LYS A 33 -16.90 2.48 -5.66
N ARG A 34 -17.75 1.46 -5.77
CA ARG A 34 -18.06 0.79 -7.04
C ARG A 34 -18.79 1.77 -7.98
N VAL A 35 -19.76 2.52 -7.48
CA VAL A 35 -20.52 3.54 -8.24
C VAL A 35 -19.59 4.65 -8.70
N ALA A 36 -18.86 5.31 -7.80
CA ALA A 36 -17.95 6.42 -8.15
C ALA A 36 -16.86 5.99 -9.15
N THR A 37 -16.28 4.80 -8.97
CA THR A 37 -15.30 4.27 -9.94
C THR A 37 -15.95 3.96 -11.30
N LYS A 38 -17.20 3.47 -11.30
CA LYS A 38 -17.96 3.24 -12.52
C LYS A 38 -18.25 4.58 -13.21
N GLU A 39 -18.76 5.58 -12.50
CA GLU A 39 -19.04 6.92 -13.04
C GLU A 39 -17.79 7.59 -13.63
N ALA A 40 -16.65 7.54 -12.92
CA ALA A 40 -15.38 8.04 -13.44
C ALA A 40 -14.97 7.32 -14.73
N LYS A 41 -15.26 6.01 -14.84
CA LYS A 41 -15.00 5.24 -16.06
C LYS A 41 -15.97 5.53 -17.20
N LEU A 42 -17.14 6.09 -16.88
CA LEU A 42 -18.24 6.36 -17.81
C LEU A 42 -18.26 7.81 -18.32
N SER A 43 -17.28 8.68 -18.06
CA SER A 43 -17.29 10.06 -18.59
C SER A 43 -16.03 10.42 -19.38
N CYS A 44 -16.22 11.15 -20.49
CA CYS A 44 -15.13 11.64 -21.33
C CYS A 44 -14.42 12.82 -20.65
N ASP A 45 -13.11 12.76 -20.47
CA ASP A 45 -12.35 13.83 -19.82
C ASP A 45 -12.39 15.16 -20.58
N ALA A 46 -12.54 15.10 -21.92
CA ALA A 46 -12.55 16.28 -22.79
C ALA A 46 -13.92 16.98 -22.85
N CYS A 47 -15.00 16.24 -23.13
CA CYS A 47 -16.32 16.80 -23.41
C CYS A 47 -17.41 16.41 -22.39
N LYS A 48 -17.04 15.65 -21.36
CA LYS A 48 -17.92 15.17 -20.28
C LYS A 48 -19.10 14.30 -20.71
N LYS A 49 -19.21 13.93 -22.00
CA LYS A 49 -20.18 12.95 -22.49
C LYS A 49 -20.03 11.62 -21.77
N GLN A 50 -21.16 11.02 -21.43
CA GLN A 50 -21.18 9.71 -20.80
C GLN A 50 -20.95 8.58 -21.83
N GLU A 51 -20.36 7.49 -21.36
CA GLU A 51 -20.20 6.24 -22.10
C GLU A 51 -21.58 5.66 -22.42
N THR A 52 -21.74 5.19 -23.65
CA THR A 52 -22.93 4.44 -24.07
C THR A 52 -22.50 3.08 -24.57
N SER A 53 -23.42 2.10 -24.60
CA SER A 53 -23.13 0.78 -25.17
C SER A 53 -22.64 0.84 -26.62
N ALA A 54 -23.11 1.84 -27.38
CA ALA A 54 -22.70 2.08 -28.76
C ALA A 54 -21.34 2.80 -28.90
N SER A 55 -20.88 3.50 -27.86
CA SER A 55 -19.64 4.30 -27.90
C SER A 55 -18.87 4.14 -26.60
N PRO A 56 -18.14 3.02 -26.43
CA PRO A 56 -17.30 2.81 -25.26
C PRO A 56 -16.13 3.80 -25.23
N LEU A 57 -15.87 4.38 -24.06
CA LEU A 57 -14.80 5.35 -23.86
C LEU A 57 -13.44 4.65 -23.91
N GLN A 58 -12.54 5.24 -24.68
CA GLN A 58 -11.18 4.75 -24.86
C GLN A 58 -10.26 5.38 -23.83
N ALA A 59 -9.59 4.56 -23.02
CA ALA A 59 -8.57 5.04 -22.10
C ALA A 59 -7.34 5.57 -22.86
N CYS A 60 -6.65 6.56 -22.31
CA CYS A 60 -5.33 6.92 -22.82
C CYS A 60 -4.40 5.71 -22.75
N SER A 61 -3.85 5.30 -23.89
CA SER A 61 -3.00 4.12 -24.00
C SER A 61 -1.73 4.17 -23.13
N ARG A 62 -1.25 5.37 -22.78
CA ARG A 62 -0.06 5.56 -21.94
C ARG A 62 -0.39 5.56 -20.45
N CYS A 63 -1.22 6.49 -19.98
CA CYS A 63 -1.44 6.65 -18.54
C CYS A 63 -2.60 5.82 -18.00
N ARG A 64 -3.57 5.47 -18.84
CA ARG A 64 -4.86 4.86 -18.44
C ARG A 64 -5.59 5.63 -17.32
N SER A 65 -5.25 6.90 -17.10
CA SER A 65 -5.82 7.75 -16.04
C SER A 65 -6.97 8.65 -16.52
N VAL A 66 -7.19 8.71 -17.83
CA VAL A 66 -8.23 9.52 -18.49
C VAL A 66 -8.85 8.72 -19.64
N ARG A 67 -10.08 9.06 -20.01
CA ARG A 67 -10.89 8.39 -21.02
C ARG A 67 -11.53 9.37 -22.00
N TYR A 68 -11.73 8.92 -23.24
CA TYR A 68 -12.23 9.74 -24.33
C TYR A 68 -13.29 9.00 -25.15
N CYS A 69 -14.37 9.69 -25.53
CA CYS A 69 -15.38 9.12 -26.42
C CYS A 69 -14.89 8.99 -27.87
N SER A 70 -13.85 9.73 -28.24
CA SER A 70 -13.30 9.69 -29.59
C SER A 70 -11.84 10.15 -29.63
N ARG A 71 -11.17 9.81 -30.74
CA ARG A 71 -9.82 10.31 -31.04
C ARG A 71 -9.78 11.84 -31.13
N ALA A 72 -10.84 12.48 -31.65
CA ALA A 72 -10.95 13.93 -31.72
C ALA A 72 -10.92 14.57 -30.32
N CYS A 73 -11.71 14.03 -29.38
CA CYS A 73 -11.69 14.47 -27.99
C CYS A 73 -10.32 14.25 -27.34
N GLN A 74 -9.67 13.12 -27.61
CA GLN A 74 -8.32 12.86 -27.13
C GLN A 74 -7.33 13.91 -27.65
N VAL A 75 -7.29 14.19 -28.95
CA VAL A 75 -6.35 15.17 -29.53
C VAL A 75 -6.61 16.58 -28.97
N ALA A 76 -7.88 16.98 -28.89
CA ALA A 76 -8.30 18.27 -28.36
C ALA A 76 -7.85 18.48 -26.91
N HIS A 77 -7.97 17.46 -26.05
CA HIS A 77 -7.53 17.54 -24.65
C HIS A 77 -6.03 17.30 -24.47
N PHE A 78 -5.39 16.53 -25.37
CA PHE A 78 -4.02 16.06 -25.18
C PHE A 78 -3.01 17.19 -25.16
N LYS A 79 -2.94 17.98 -26.24
CA LYS A 79 -1.93 19.04 -26.37
C LYS A 79 -2.05 20.14 -25.30
N PRO A 80 -3.24 20.71 -25.03
CA PRO A 80 -3.34 21.85 -24.11
C PRO A 80 -3.23 21.45 -22.63
N THR A 81 -3.72 20.26 -22.26
CA THR A 81 -3.94 19.93 -20.83
C THR A 81 -3.25 18.62 -20.44
N HIS A 82 -3.51 17.54 -21.16
CA HIS A 82 -3.12 16.21 -20.67
C HIS A 82 -1.65 15.84 -20.89
N LYS A 83 -0.97 16.37 -21.93
CA LYS A 83 0.39 15.95 -22.32
C LYS A 83 1.37 16.03 -21.16
N ARG A 84 1.38 17.16 -20.42
CA ARG A 84 2.28 17.37 -19.27
C ARG A 84 1.94 16.41 -18.13
N ALA A 85 0.66 16.29 -17.77
CA ALA A 85 0.20 15.38 -16.71
C ALA A 85 0.48 13.89 -17.04
N CYS A 86 0.33 13.51 -18.30
CA CYS A 86 0.60 12.17 -18.81
C CYS A 86 2.09 11.83 -18.73
N ALA A 87 2.95 12.74 -19.18
CA ALA A 87 4.41 12.55 -19.17
C ALA A 87 4.99 12.60 -17.75
N GLY A 88 4.49 13.50 -16.89
CA GLY A 88 4.99 13.70 -15.53
C GLY A 88 4.35 12.80 -14.47
N PHE A 89 3.67 11.72 -14.87
CA PHE A 89 3.08 10.76 -13.91
C PHE A 89 2.20 11.43 -12.84
N ALA A 90 1.45 12.46 -13.22
CA ALA A 90 0.70 13.27 -12.26
C ALA A 90 -0.37 12.47 -11.51
N ALA A 91 -1.07 11.58 -12.23
CA ALA A 91 -2.07 10.68 -11.66
C ALA A 91 -1.74 9.22 -11.99
N PRO A 92 -2.03 8.28 -11.06
CA PRO A 92 -1.96 6.85 -11.31
C PRO A 92 -3.04 6.42 -12.32
N PRO A 93 -2.95 5.20 -12.86
CA PRO A 93 -4.02 4.60 -13.65
C PRO A 93 -5.35 4.57 -12.89
N LEU A 94 -6.47 4.75 -13.58
CA LEU A 94 -7.79 4.64 -12.97
C LEU A 94 -8.10 3.17 -12.64
N CYS A 95 -7.89 2.79 -11.38
CA CYS A 95 -8.23 1.45 -10.89
C CYS A 95 -8.90 1.52 -9.51
N ARG A 96 -9.81 0.57 -9.23
CA ARG A 96 -10.55 0.53 -7.95
C ARG A 96 -9.63 0.22 -6.77
N ALA A 97 -8.59 -0.57 -7.00
CA ALA A 97 -7.67 -1.03 -5.95
C ALA A 97 -6.74 0.08 -5.46
N PHE A 98 -6.46 1.09 -6.30
CA PHE A 98 -5.56 2.22 -6.01
C PHE A 98 -6.24 3.55 -6.38
N ASN A 99 -7.44 3.78 -5.83
CA ASN A 99 -8.18 5.01 -6.06
C ASN A 99 -7.74 6.06 -5.03
N THR A 100 -7.16 7.15 -5.51
CA THR A 100 -6.56 8.21 -4.69
C THR A 100 -7.41 9.48 -4.66
N THR A 101 -8.59 9.47 -5.27
CA THR A 101 -9.43 10.67 -5.44
C THR A 101 -10.83 10.53 -4.85
N VAL A 102 -11.33 9.31 -4.68
CA VAL A 102 -12.67 9.08 -4.12
C VAL A 102 -12.63 9.13 -2.61
N VAL A 103 -13.31 10.14 -2.05
CA VAL A 103 -13.62 10.28 -0.63
C VAL A 103 -15.01 9.69 -0.38
N LEU A 104 -15.11 8.76 0.56
CA LEU A 104 -16.40 8.14 0.91
C LEU A 104 -17.23 9.10 1.79
N PRO A 105 -18.57 9.02 1.75
CA PRO A 105 -19.45 9.75 2.66
C PRO A 105 -19.04 9.59 4.13
N GLY A 106 -19.01 10.71 4.85
CA GLY A 106 -18.57 10.75 6.24
C GLY A 106 -17.05 10.64 6.44
N CYS A 107 -16.27 10.51 5.37
CA CYS A 107 -14.81 10.60 5.40
C CYS A 107 -14.33 11.97 4.89
N ALA A 108 -13.16 12.40 5.35
CA ALA A 108 -12.48 13.62 4.91
C ALA A 108 -11.35 13.32 3.90
N TYR A 109 -10.87 12.07 3.86
CA TYR A 109 -9.74 11.65 3.05
C TYR A 109 -10.16 10.52 2.09
N PRO A 110 -9.46 10.35 0.95
CA PRO A 110 -9.66 9.17 0.14
C PRO A 110 -9.26 7.90 0.91
N GLU A 111 -9.57 6.73 0.38
CA GLU A 111 -9.20 5.49 1.08
C GLU A 111 -7.69 5.24 1.06
N ARG A 112 -6.99 5.73 0.01
CA ARG A 112 -5.55 5.56 -0.17
C ARG A 112 -4.86 6.88 -0.42
N GLY A 113 -3.99 7.26 0.52
CA GLY A 113 -3.09 8.38 0.37
C GLY A 113 -1.93 8.02 -0.55
N VAL A 114 -1.40 9.02 -1.27
CA VAL A 114 -0.15 8.87 -2.02
C VAL A 114 0.93 9.57 -1.22
N PHE A 115 1.83 8.79 -0.65
CA PHE A 115 2.92 9.28 0.20
C PHE A 115 4.25 9.36 -0.52
N ALA A 116 4.36 8.72 -1.68
CA ALA A 116 5.53 8.89 -2.53
C ALA A 116 5.14 8.76 -4.00
N ARG A 117 5.88 9.47 -4.86
CA ARG A 117 5.80 9.31 -6.31
C ARG A 117 7.14 9.60 -6.98
N GLY A 118 7.37 8.98 -8.12
CA GLY A 118 8.57 9.22 -8.91
C GLY A 118 8.44 8.63 -10.30
N HIS A 119 9.31 9.06 -11.21
CA HIS A 119 9.43 8.45 -12.54
C HIS A 119 10.86 8.58 -13.06
N SER A 120 11.29 7.59 -13.85
CA SER A 120 12.55 7.60 -14.61
C SER A 120 12.33 6.85 -15.92
N ASP A 121 12.87 7.35 -17.02
CA ASP A 121 12.88 6.66 -18.34
C ASP A 121 11.53 6.13 -18.81
N GLY A 122 10.46 6.83 -18.45
CA GLY A 122 9.09 6.42 -18.79
C GLY A 122 8.54 5.28 -17.92
N MET A 123 9.23 4.85 -16.88
CA MET A 123 8.65 4.12 -15.75
C MET A 123 8.22 5.10 -14.67
N GLY A 124 7.14 4.80 -13.96
CA GLY A 124 6.76 5.58 -12.79
C GLY A 124 6.08 4.77 -11.72
N ALA A 125 6.12 5.29 -10.50
CA ALA A 125 5.64 4.63 -9.32
C ALA A 125 4.88 5.58 -8.38
N TRP A 126 3.90 5.04 -7.68
CA TRP A 126 3.18 5.69 -6.58
C TRP A 126 3.13 4.75 -5.38
N VAL A 127 3.28 5.31 -4.19
CA VAL A 127 3.34 4.54 -2.94
C VAL A 127 2.23 5.01 -2.02
N SER A 128 1.47 4.05 -1.51
CA SER A 128 0.46 4.19 -0.45
C SER A 128 0.86 3.27 0.71
N THR A 129 0.23 3.43 1.86
CA THR A 129 0.28 2.40 2.91
C THR A 129 -0.57 1.19 2.52
N ALA A 130 -0.13 0.02 2.99
CA ALA A 130 -0.87 -1.23 3.05
C ALA A 130 -1.15 -1.65 4.51
N GLY A 131 -0.93 -0.73 5.46
CA GLY A 131 -1.05 -0.96 6.90
C GLY A 131 -2.48 -1.13 7.39
N THR A 132 -2.61 -1.27 8.69
CA THR A 132 -3.89 -1.43 9.37
C THR A 132 -4.59 -0.08 9.56
N ILE A 133 -5.90 -0.13 9.74
CA ILE A 133 -6.73 1.07 9.89
C ILE A 133 -6.47 1.86 11.17
N ASP A 134 -5.79 1.26 12.15
CA ASP A 134 -5.33 1.90 13.38
C ASP A 134 -3.87 2.42 13.27
N CYS A 135 -3.31 2.38 12.06
CA CYS A 135 -1.97 2.87 11.73
C CYS A 135 -0.82 2.13 12.41
N ARG A 136 -1.07 1.02 13.11
CA ARG A 136 0.00 0.25 13.76
C ARG A 136 0.81 -0.53 12.73
N LEU A 137 2.12 -0.62 12.96
CA LEU A 137 2.95 -1.53 12.19
C LEU A 137 2.48 -2.97 12.42
N ALA A 138 2.54 -3.81 11.39
CA ALA A 138 2.17 -5.21 11.53
C ALA A 138 3.17 -5.94 12.43
N THR A 139 2.69 -6.88 13.24
CA THR A 139 3.48 -7.67 14.20
C THR A 139 4.13 -8.90 13.55
N LEU A 140 3.56 -9.39 12.45
CA LEU A 140 4.02 -10.54 11.69
C LEU A 140 4.16 -10.19 10.20
N PRO A 141 5.17 -10.75 9.50
CA PRO A 141 5.30 -10.60 8.06
C PRO A 141 4.22 -11.42 7.33
N GLY A 142 3.71 -10.88 6.22
CA GLY A 142 2.58 -11.34 5.42
C GLY A 142 1.22 -11.02 6.04
N GLY A 143 1.19 -10.35 7.19
CA GLY A 143 0.02 -10.27 8.04
C GLY A 143 -0.57 -11.66 8.33
N LEU A 144 -1.90 -11.75 8.31
CA LEU A 144 -2.65 -13.00 8.49
C LEU A 144 -3.10 -13.64 7.17
N LYS A 145 -2.80 -13.02 6.02
CA LYS A 145 -3.27 -13.50 4.72
C LYS A 145 -2.54 -14.79 4.35
N GLY A 146 -3.29 -15.80 3.90
CA GLY A 146 -2.75 -17.05 3.36
C GLY A 146 -2.43 -18.15 4.39
N ARG A 147 -2.73 -17.95 5.68
CA ARG A 147 -2.61 -19.04 6.67
C ARG A 147 -3.91 -19.84 6.73
N PRO A 148 -3.87 -21.17 6.55
CA PRO A 148 -5.06 -22.00 6.69
C PRO A 148 -5.62 -21.84 8.10
N ALA A 149 -6.94 -21.64 8.22
CA ALA A 149 -7.62 -21.50 9.50
C ALA A 149 -7.53 -22.76 10.40
N THR A 150 -6.97 -23.85 9.86
CA THR A 150 -6.90 -25.17 10.49
C THR A 150 -5.60 -25.45 11.23
N ASP A 151 -4.54 -24.66 11.00
CA ASP A 151 -3.34 -24.78 11.83
C ASP A 151 -3.62 -24.10 13.16
N GLU A 152 -3.43 -24.83 14.27
CA GLU A 152 -3.48 -24.26 15.62
C GLU A 152 -2.61 -23.01 15.64
N ALA A 153 -3.25 -21.84 15.72
CA ALA A 153 -2.54 -20.58 15.71
C ALA A 153 -1.52 -20.61 16.84
N SER A 154 -0.23 -20.53 16.51
CA SER A 154 0.80 -20.60 17.54
C SER A 154 0.55 -19.51 18.58
N MET A 155 0.96 -19.73 19.83
CA MET A 155 0.77 -18.74 20.90
C MET A 155 1.26 -17.34 20.46
N ALA A 156 2.40 -17.26 19.77
CA ALA A 156 2.91 -16.02 19.19
C ALA A 156 1.95 -15.35 18.20
N GLN A 157 1.22 -16.11 17.38
CA GLN A 157 0.20 -15.59 16.47
C GLN A 157 -1.01 -15.06 17.22
N MET A 158 -1.50 -15.79 18.23
CA MET A 158 -2.56 -15.29 19.10
C MET A 158 -2.13 -13.98 19.79
N MET A 159 -0.91 -13.92 20.31
CA MET A 159 -0.39 -12.70 20.94
C MET A 159 -0.26 -11.54 19.94
N ALA A 160 0.11 -11.83 18.69
CA ALA A 160 0.22 -10.85 17.63
C ALA A 160 -1.13 -10.26 17.19
N MET A 161 -2.24 -10.96 17.42
CA MET A 161 -3.61 -10.49 17.16
C MET A 161 -4.15 -9.61 18.27
N VAL A 162 -3.57 -9.66 19.47
CA VAL A 162 -4.00 -8.82 20.59
C VAL A 162 -3.43 -7.41 20.43
N PRO A 163 -4.27 -6.38 20.31
CA PRO A 163 -3.84 -4.99 20.26
C PRO A 163 -2.99 -4.63 21.48
N GLY A 164 -1.78 -4.10 21.23
CA GLY A 164 -0.88 -3.61 22.28
C GLY A 164 -0.03 -4.67 22.98
N MET A 165 -0.26 -5.97 22.74
CA MET A 165 0.51 -7.04 23.38
C MET A 165 1.87 -7.26 22.70
N MET A 166 1.91 -7.13 21.38
CA MET A 166 3.13 -7.22 20.58
C MET A 166 3.37 -5.89 19.89
N ARG A 167 4.63 -5.45 19.91
CA ARG A 167 5.04 -4.26 19.18
C ARG A 167 5.11 -4.57 17.68
N GLY A 168 4.41 -3.76 16.89
CA GLY A 168 4.49 -3.78 15.45
C GLY A 168 5.92 -3.56 14.94
N LYS A 169 6.30 -4.30 13.90
CA LYS A 169 7.66 -4.33 13.33
C LYS A 169 7.70 -4.05 11.83
N TYR A 170 6.59 -4.28 11.13
CA TYR A 170 6.56 -4.30 9.67
C TYR A 170 5.69 -3.16 9.13
N LEU A 171 6.30 -2.31 8.32
CA LEU A 171 5.61 -1.29 7.54
C LEU A 171 5.14 -1.90 6.23
N GLY A 172 3.83 -1.97 6.03
CA GLY A 172 3.22 -2.39 4.77
C GLY A 172 3.06 -1.22 3.81
N LEU A 173 3.56 -1.36 2.59
CA LEU A 173 3.41 -0.40 1.50
C LEU A 173 2.73 -1.06 0.29
N THR A 174 1.81 -0.34 -0.34
CA THR A 174 1.31 -0.69 -1.68
C THR A 174 2.04 0.17 -2.70
N VAL A 175 2.78 -0.45 -3.61
CA VAL A 175 3.54 0.21 -4.68
C VAL A 175 2.88 -0.07 -6.02
N LEU A 176 2.29 0.95 -6.64
CA LEU A 176 1.79 0.87 -8.01
C LEU A 176 2.90 1.29 -8.96
N VAL A 177 3.22 0.45 -9.96
CA VAL A 177 4.26 0.70 -10.97
C VAL A 177 3.63 0.65 -12.35
N GLN A 178 3.98 1.60 -13.22
CA GLN A 178 3.46 1.69 -14.59
C GLN A 178 4.56 1.94 -15.62
N ASN A 179 4.43 1.28 -16.76
CA ASN A 179 5.23 1.55 -17.95
C ASN A 179 4.54 2.59 -18.86
N ARG A 180 5.20 3.72 -19.12
CA ARG A 180 4.83 4.77 -20.10
C ARG A 180 6.00 5.09 -21.06
N THR A 181 6.96 4.17 -21.24
CA THR A 181 8.14 4.33 -22.11
C THR A 181 7.73 4.82 -23.51
N GLN A 182 8.48 5.77 -24.07
CA GLN A 182 8.11 6.36 -25.36
C GLN A 182 8.34 5.40 -26.53
N SER A 183 9.36 4.53 -26.42
CA SER A 183 9.67 3.48 -27.39
C SER A 183 8.62 2.36 -27.45
N GLY A 184 7.73 2.28 -26.44
CA GLY A 184 6.84 1.15 -26.27
C GLY A 184 7.56 -0.13 -25.82
N THR A 185 8.85 -0.05 -25.47
CA THR A 185 9.63 -1.18 -24.97
C THR A 185 8.97 -1.74 -23.71
N PRO A 186 8.62 -3.04 -23.68
CA PRO A 186 8.15 -3.69 -22.47
C PRO A 186 9.24 -3.67 -21.40
N MET A 187 8.83 -3.54 -20.14
CA MET A 187 9.74 -3.42 -19.00
C MET A 187 9.43 -4.53 -18.00
N VAL A 188 10.45 -5.17 -17.45
CA VAL A 188 10.31 -6.11 -16.34
C VAL A 188 10.56 -5.38 -15.04
N VAL A 189 9.59 -5.44 -14.13
CA VAL A 189 9.72 -4.96 -12.74
C VAL A 189 9.92 -6.17 -11.85
N VAL A 190 10.94 -6.14 -10.98
CA VAL A 190 11.21 -7.23 -10.03
C VAL A 190 10.68 -6.81 -8.67
N GLY A 191 9.53 -7.35 -8.26
CA GLY A 191 8.86 -6.97 -7.01
C GLY A 191 9.74 -7.16 -5.77
N LYS A 192 10.50 -8.27 -5.70
CA LYS A 192 11.49 -8.48 -4.62
C LYS A 192 12.70 -7.55 -4.72
N GLY A 193 12.91 -6.84 -5.82
CA GLY A 193 13.95 -5.82 -5.95
C GLY A 193 13.55 -4.45 -5.39
N ILE A 194 12.26 -4.23 -5.10
CA ILE A 194 11.78 -2.95 -4.55
C ILE A 194 12.32 -2.77 -3.13
N ALA A 195 12.87 -1.58 -2.86
CA ALA A 195 13.53 -1.25 -1.60
C ALA A 195 12.98 0.05 -0.99
N ALA A 196 12.86 0.10 0.34
CA ALA A 196 12.60 1.33 1.08
C ALA A 196 13.92 1.88 1.64
N VAL A 197 14.19 3.15 1.39
CA VAL A 197 15.45 3.80 1.79
C VAL A 197 15.18 4.80 2.90
N ALA A 198 15.87 4.65 4.02
CA ALA A 198 15.80 5.56 5.14
C ALA A 198 16.40 6.93 4.77
N SER A 199 15.88 7.98 5.40
CA SER A 199 16.54 9.29 5.41
C SER A 199 17.81 9.26 6.28
N ALA A 200 18.62 10.31 6.18
CA ALA A 200 19.76 10.50 7.08
C ALA A 200 19.33 10.48 8.55
N ARG A 201 18.17 11.07 8.88
CA ARG A 201 17.58 11.04 10.24
C ARG A 201 17.04 9.66 10.61
N GLY A 202 16.43 8.95 9.65
CA GLY A 202 15.82 7.65 9.86
C GLY A 202 16.81 6.52 10.08
N THR A 203 17.96 6.59 9.42
CA THR A 203 19.01 5.57 9.47
C THR A 203 19.37 5.12 10.90
N PRO A 204 19.79 6.00 11.82
CA PRO A 204 20.12 5.58 13.19
C PRO A 204 18.92 5.01 13.93
N ILE A 205 17.71 5.54 13.72
CA ILE A 205 16.48 5.10 14.40
C ILE A 205 16.08 3.68 13.98
N PHE A 206 16.15 3.37 12.68
CA PHE A 206 15.84 2.02 12.22
C PHE A 206 16.90 1.01 12.64
N LEU A 207 18.17 1.40 12.73
CA LEU A 207 19.24 0.54 13.25
C LEU A 207 19.02 0.17 14.73
N GLU A 208 18.46 1.06 15.55
CA GLU A 208 18.07 0.74 16.94
C GLU A 208 17.00 -0.36 17.03
N GLY A 209 16.15 -0.49 16.00
CA GLY A 209 15.07 -1.49 15.94
C GLY A 209 15.43 -2.84 15.33
N LYS A 210 16.67 -2.94 14.83
CA LYS A 210 17.17 -4.10 14.10
C LYS A 210 17.28 -5.34 15.00
N GLU A 211 16.92 -6.50 14.47
CA GLU A 211 17.10 -7.77 15.17
C GLU A 211 18.51 -8.34 15.02
N PRO A 212 19.01 -9.11 16.02
CA PRO A 212 20.24 -9.86 15.88
C PRO A 212 20.21 -10.75 14.64
N GLY A 213 21.24 -10.64 13.79
CA GLY A 213 21.37 -11.44 12.56
C GLY A 213 20.60 -10.89 11.34
N GLU A 214 19.81 -9.82 11.49
CA GLU A 214 19.15 -9.18 10.35
C GLU A 214 20.21 -8.57 9.40
N PRO A 215 20.09 -8.70 8.08
CA PRO A 215 21.00 -8.02 7.16
C PRO A 215 20.76 -6.50 7.17
N SER A 216 21.82 -5.71 6.96
CA SER A 216 21.71 -4.27 6.72
C SER A 216 22.42 -3.91 5.43
N ALA A 217 21.70 -3.28 4.52
CA ALA A 217 22.28 -2.71 3.31
C ALA A 217 22.50 -1.21 3.56
N MET A 218 23.75 -0.79 3.69
CA MET A 218 24.09 0.64 3.69
C MET A 218 24.28 1.07 2.23
N LEU A 219 23.53 2.09 1.81
CA LEU A 219 23.44 2.55 0.44
C LEU A 219 24.06 3.94 0.31
N ASP A 220 24.74 4.16 -0.82
CA ASP A 220 25.44 5.42 -1.10
C ASP A 220 24.58 6.29 -2.01
N TYR A 221 23.85 7.23 -1.40
CA TYR A 221 23.06 8.22 -2.13
C TYR A 221 23.57 9.64 -1.82
N PRO A 222 24.52 10.18 -2.61
CA PRO A 222 25.14 11.47 -2.32
C PRO A 222 24.16 12.63 -2.16
N HIS A 223 23.02 12.57 -2.84
CA HIS A 223 21.97 13.59 -2.76
C HIS A 223 21.17 13.57 -1.44
N LEU A 224 21.30 12.52 -0.62
CA LEU A 224 20.71 12.43 0.71
C LEU A 224 21.66 12.88 1.83
N GLY A 225 22.88 13.28 1.46
CA GLY A 225 23.91 13.77 2.38
C GLY A 225 25.23 13.00 2.24
N PRO A 226 26.26 13.39 3.02
CA PRO A 226 27.57 12.76 2.98
C PRO A 226 27.60 11.34 3.57
N ASN A 227 26.56 10.98 4.34
CA ASN A 227 26.50 9.70 5.05
C ASN A 227 25.74 8.65 4.23
N ARG A 228 26.20 7.41 4.32
CA ARG A 228 25.47 6.24 3.81
C ARG A 228 24.13 6.12 4.54
N VAL A 229 23.09 5.73 3.82
CA VAL A 229 21.74 5.56 4.38
C VAL A 229 21.33 4.10 4.41
N LEU A 230 20.46 3.72 5.34
CA LEU A 230 19.98 2.33 5.45
C LEU A 230 18.92 2.02 4.37
N GLY A 231 19.12 0.94 3.62
CA GLY A 231 18.05 0.24 2.93
C GLY A 231 17.37 -0.74 3.89
N LEU A 232 16.06 -0.61 4.07
CA LEU A 232 15.31 -1.45 5.01
C LEU A 232 15.24 -2.90 4.52
N ALA A 233 15.34 -3.85 5.47
CA ALA A 233 15.16 -5.25 5.16
C ALA A 233 13.71 -5.51 4.73
N LYS A 234 13.55 -6.19 3.60
CA LYS A 234 12.24 -6.59 3.11
C LYS A 234 11.82 -7.89 3.79
N ALA A 235 10.62 -7.90 4.35
CA ALA A 235 10.00 -9.06 4.97
C ALA A 235 9.18 -9.89 3.97
N SER A 236 8.38 -9.22 3.13
CA SER A 236 7.53 -9.87 2.15
C SER A 236 7.35 -8.98 0.92
N ALA A 237 7.01 -9.59 -0.22
CA ALA A 237 6.55 -8.91 -1.42
C ALA A 237 5.57 -9.80 -2.17
N GLU A 238 4.44 -9.24 -2.57
CA GLU A 238 3.37 -9.94 -3.26
C GLU A 238 2.83 -9.09 -4.42
N LEU A 239 2.64 -9.71 -5.58
CA LEU A 239 1.86 -9.10 -6.67
C LEU A 239 0.37 -9.25 -6.35
N THR A 240 -0.30 -8.14 -6.01
CA THR A 240 -1.72 -8.20 -5.64
C THR A 240 -2.65 -7.87 -6.80
N HIS A 241 -2.21 -7.02 -7.73
CA HIS A 241 -3.03 -6.62 -8.88
C HIS A 241 -2.20 -6.43 -10.15
N PHE A 242 -2.79 -6.79 -11.29
CA PHE A 242 -2.27 -6.49 -12.62
C PHE A 242 -3.37 -5.85 -13.47
N ASN A 243 -3.09 -4.67 -14.04
CA ASN A 243 -4.05 -3.88 -14.82
C ASN A 243 -5.42 -3.70 -14.12
N GLY A 244 -5.39 -3.57 -12.78
CA GLY A 244 -6.57 -3.36 -11.94
C GLY A 244 -7.39 -4.62 -11.65
N LYS A 245 -6.96 -5.79 -12.13
CA LYS A 245 -7.53 -7.09 -11.74
C LYS A 245 -6.70 -7.68 -10.59
N ALA A 246 -7.37 -8.22 -9.58
CA ALA A 246 -6.69 -8.92 -8.49
C ALA A 246 -5.99 -10.18 -9.01
N VAL A 247 -4.78 -10.42 -8.54
CA VAL A 247 -4.00 -11.62 -8.82
C VAL A 247 -4.11 -12.50 -7.58
N LYS A 248 -4.79 -13.65 -7.71
CA LYS A 248 -4.93 -14.62 -6.60
C LYS A 248 -3.78 -15.61 -6.56
N ASP A 249 -3.34 -16.02 -7.73
CA ASP A 249 -2.21 -16.92 -7.92
C ASP A 249 -1.29 -16.30 -8.98
N PRO A 250 -0.08 -15.84 -8.60
CA PRO A 250 0.90 -15.30 -9.54
C PRO A 250 1.21 -16.24 -10.71
N ALA A 251 1.16 -17.55 -10.53
CA ALA A 251 1.44 -18.53 -11.58
C ALA A 251 0.38 -18.51 -12.71
N THR A 252 -0.82 -18.01 -12.42
CA THR A 252 -1.90 -17.88 -13.41
C THR A 252 -1.88 -16.55 -14.17
N CYS A 253 -1.04 -15.60 -13.75
CA CYS A 253 -0.96 -14.29 -14.38
C CYS A 253 0.07 -14.31 -15.51
N PRO A 254 -0.33 -14.15 -16.80
CA PRO A 254 0.61 -14.27 -17.93
C PRO A 254 1.69 -13.18 -17.98
N ALA A 255 1.52 -12.09 -17.24
CA ALA A 255 2.52 -11.05 -17.10
C ALA A 255 3.64 -11.44 -16.13
N VAL A 256 3.39 -12.38 -15.21
CA VAL A 256 4.40 -12.85 -14.25
C VAL A 256 5.41 -13.72 -14.99
N GLN A 257 6.66 -13.25 -15.02
CA GLN A 257 7.77 -13.97 -15.61
C GLN A 257 8.42 -14.94 -14.62
N ASP A 258 8.41 -14.56 -13.34
CA ASP A 258 8.91 -15.39 -12.25
C ASP A 258 8.12 -15.08 -10.97
N PRO A 259 7.33 -16.03 -10.45
CA PRO A 259 6.54 -15.81 -9.24
C PRO A 259 7.44 -15.65 -8.01
N ASP A 260 8.59 -16.32 -7.97
CA ASP A 260 9.48 -16.32 -6.81
C ASP A 260 10.09 -14.95 -6.56
N THR A 261 10.52 -14.22 -7.59
CA THR A 261 10.99 -12.84 -7.46
C THR A 261 9.90 -11.80 -7.64
N CYS A 262 8.68 -12.23 -7.92
CA CYS A 262 7.58 -11.37 -8.36
C CYS A 262 8.01 -10.51 -9.56
N ALA A 263 8.68 -11.11 -10.54
CA ALA A 263 9.06 -10.42 -11.78
C ALA A 263 7.86 -10.32 -12.71
N VAL A 264 7.50 -9.10 -13.11
CA VAL A 264 6.30 -8.81 -13.90
C VAL A 264 6.67 -8.01 -15.14
N LEU A 265 6.27 -8.51 -16.31
CA LEU A 265 6.38 -7.85 -17.59
C LEU A 265 5.25 -6.83 -17.76
N LEU A 266 5.61 -5.57 -18.02
CA LEU A 266 4.69 -4.48 -18.27
C LEU A 266 4.86 -3.95 -19.70
N ALA A 267 3.85 -4.16 -20.54
CA ALA A 267 3.78 -3.47 -21.84
C ALA A 267 3.38 -2.00 -21.67
N LEU A 268 3.34 -1.24 -22.78
CA LEU A 268 2.99 0.18 -22.75
C LEU A 268 1.62 0.42 -22.11
N GLY A 269 1.63 1.26 -21.08
CA GLY A 269 0.47 1.68 -20.28
C GLY A 269 0.00 0.67 -19.25
N GLU A 270 0.56 -0.54 -19.24
CA GLU A 270 0.27 -1.54 -18.22
C GLU A 270 0.88 -1.19 -16.88
N TYR A 271 0.25 -1.69 -15.83
CA TYR A 271 0.64 -1.43 -14.46
C TYR A 271 0.40 -2.64 -13.56
N ALA A 272 1.23 -2.74 -12.53
CA ALA A 272 1.15 -3.73 -11.47
C ALA A 272 1.10 -3.04 -10.11
N MET A 273 0.51 -3.72 -9.12
CA MET A 273 0.51 -3.29 -7.72
C MET A 273 1.16 -4.37 -6.88
N PHE A 274 2.15 -3.97 -6.10
CA PHE A 274 2.85 -4.82 -5.16
C PHE A 274 2.50 -4.41 -3.74
N ASP A 275 2.12 -5.36 -2.89
CA ASP A 275 2.11 -5.15 -1.44
C ASP A 275 3.44 -5.66 -0.90
N ILE A 276 4.15 -4.80 -0.18
CA ILE A 276 5.53 -5.04 0.26
C ILE A 276 5.64 -4.63 1.71
N GLU A 277 6.28 -5.48 2.51
CA GLU A 277 6.53 -5.17 3.90
C GLU A 277 8.01 -4.99 4.16
N PHE A 278 8.33 -3.93 4.91
CA PHE A 278 9.68 -3.60 5.32
C PHE A 278 9.79 -3.66 6.84
N ARG A 279 10.92 -4.16 7.33
CA ARG A 279 11.25 -4.08 8.75
C ARG A 279 11.54 -2.63 9.10
N ALA A 280 10.63 -2.01 9.85
CA ALA A 280 10.66 -0.58 10.16
C ALA A 280 10.36 -0.27 11.63
N GLY A 281 9.94 -1.27 12.43
CA GLY A 281 9.71 -1.06 13.85
C GLY A 281 11.01 -0.85 14.62
N ALA A 282 10.98 0.12 15.54
CA ALA A 282 12.09 0.50 16.40
C ALA A 282 11.53 0.99 17.74
N PRO A 283 12.35 1.22 18.79
CA PRO A 283 11.87 1.67 20.11
C PRO A 283 10.96 2.92 20.09
N ARG A 284 11.07 3.75 19.05
CA ARG A 284 10.26 4.96 18.83
C ARG A 284 9.38 4.92 17.56
N VAL A 285 9.28 3.76 16.92
CA VAL A 285 8.51 3.56 15.69
C VAL A 285 7.58 2.37 15.89
N ALA A 286 6.31 2.67 16.09
CA ALA A 286 5.22 1.71 16.28
C ALA A 286 4.08 1.94 15.27
N HIS A 287 4.04 3.09 14.61
CA HIS A 287 3.01 3.44 13.64
C HIS A 287 3.56 3.69 12.23
N ASP A 288 2.68 3.52 11.24
CA ASP A 288 2.97 3.75 9.82
C ASP A 288 3.55 5.15 9.59
N PHE A 289 2.91 6.18 10.13
CA PHE A 289 3.32 7.58 9.91
C PHE A 289 4.66 7.92 10.56
N GLU A 290 5.04 7.23 11.63
CA GLU A 290 6.37 7.37 12.25
C GLU A 290 7.43 6.77 11.34
N ALA A 291 7.17 5.58 10.79
CA ALA A 291 8.07 4.94 9.85
C ALA A 291 8.21 5.72 8.54
N LEU A 292 7.09 6.15 7.95
CA LEU A 292 7.05 6.96 6.72
C LEU A 292 7.79 8.29 6.88
N ALA A 293 7.69 8.93 8.05
CA ALA A 293 8.40 10.17 8.39
C ALA A 293 9.94 10.01 8.45
N LEU A 294 10.43 8.77 8.44
CA LEU A 294 11.85 8.44 8.48
C LEU A 294 12.37 7.92 7.15
N LEU A 295 11.51 7.67 6.16
CA LEU A 295 11.90 7.27 4.81
C LEU A 295 12.26 8.48 3.93
N ALA A 296 13.25 8.31 3.06
CA ALA A 296 13.59 9.28 2.02
C ALA A 296 12.84 8.97 0.71
N HIS A 297 12.88 7.72 0.26
CA HIS A 297 12.23 7.28 -0.97
C HIS A 297 12.05 5.76 -1.01
N VAL A 298 11.23 5.29 -1.94
CA VAL A 298 11.12 3.88 -2.34
C VAL A 298 11.72 3.73 -3.74
N ILE A 299 12.59 2.75 -3.91
CA ILE A 299 13.25 2.43 -5.19
C ILE A 299 12.50 1.30 -5.85
N VAL A 300 12.11 1.52 -7.10
CA VAL A 300 11.51 0.50 -7.95
C VAL A 300 12.45 0.23 -9.14
N PRO A 301 13.20 -0.87 -9.12
CA PRO A 301 14.05 -1.23 -10.23
C PRO A 301 13.23 -1.86 -11.35
N ALA A 302 13.52 -1.46 -12.58
CA ALA A 302 12.97 -2.05 -13.78
C ALA A 302 14.06 -2.21 -14.85
N VAL A 303 13.91 -3.19 -15.73
CA VAL A 303 14.84 -3.41 -16.84
C VAL A 303 14.06 -3.56 -18.15
N PRO A 304 14.61 -3.12 -19.29
CA PRO A 304 14.03 -3.47 -20.59
C PRO A 304 13.90 -4.98 -20.73
N TYR A 305 12.76 -5.43 -21.26
CA TYR A 305 12.53 -6.84 -21.51
C TYR A 305 13.50 -7.37 -22.57
N ASP A 306 14.22 -8.43 -22.23
CA ASP A 306 15.13 -9.13 -23.11
C ASP A 306 14.63 -10.58 -23.31
N PRO A 307 14.05 -10.93 -24.47
CA PRO A 307 13.58 -12.30 -24.73
C PRO A 307 14.74 -13.31 -24.80
N ALA A 308 15.99 -12.85 -24.95
CA ALA A 308 17.17 -13.69 -24.92
C ALA A 308 17.72 -13.92 -23.50
N PHE A 309 17.15 -13.28 -22.47
CA PHE A 309 17.57 -13.53 -21.09
C PHE A 309 17.42 -15.02 -20.73
N ARG A 310 18.47 -15.58 -20.15
CA ARG A 310 18.54 -16.95 -19.62
C ARG A 310 19.13 -16.89 -18.21
N GLY A 311 18.46 -17.51 -17.26
CA GLY A 311 18.89 -17.57 -15.86
C GLY A 311 17.75 -17.30 -14.89
N ALA A 312 18.08 -17.31 -13.59
CA ALA A 312 17.14 -16.97 -12.55
C ALA A 312 16.85 -15.47 -12.57
N TYR A 313 15.59 -15.07 -12.39
CA TYR A 313 15.21 -13.65 -12.33
C TYR A 313 15.83 -12.93 -11.12
N ALA A 314 16.32 -13.65 -10.10
CA ALA A 314 17.10 -13.09 -9.00
C ALA A 314 18.41 -12.44 -9.48
N GLU A 315 18.98 -12.92 -10.59
CA GLU A 315 20.21 -12.38 -11.19
C GLU A 315 19.94 -11.31 -12.26
N LEU A 316 18.66 -11.06 -12.60
CA LEU A 316 18.30 -10.13 -13.66
C LEU A 316 18.77 -8.71 -13.35
N LEU A 317 18.51 -8.22 -12.12
CA LEU A 317 18.92 -6.86 -11.73
C LEU A 317 20.44 -6.69 -11.65
N PRO A 318 21.22 -7.57 -10.97
CA PRO A 318 22.68 -7.48 -11.00
C PRO A 318 23.26 -7.46 -12.42
N ARG A 319 22.87 -8.41 -13.29
CA ARG A 319 23.37 -8.48 -14.67
C ARG A 319 22.94 -7.29 -15.53
N ALA A 320 21.79 -6.69 -15.25
CA ALA A 320 21.37 -5.46 -15.91
C ALA A 320 22.14 -4.24 -15.38
N ALA A 321 22.45 -4.20 -14.09
CA ALA A 321 23.23 -3.15 -13.46
C ALA A 321 24.65 -3.10 -14.02
N ASP A 322 25.30 -4.25 -14.21
CA ASP A 322 26.63 -4.37 -14.84
C ASP A 322 26.67 -3.79 -16.26
N ARG A 323 25.52 -3.75 -16.94
CA ARG A 323 25.35 -3.19 -18.30
C ARG A 323 24.80 -1.77 -18.31
N GLY A 324 24.56 -1.17 -17.14
CA GLY A 324 23.93 0.15 -17.02
C GLY A 324 22.48 0.20 -17.55
N ALA A 325 21.79 -0.94 -17.58
CA ALA A 325 20.47 -1.09 -18.18
C ALA A 325 19.30 -1.01 -17.18
N VAL A 326 19.59 -0.77 -15.90
CA VAL A 326 18.55 -0.65 -14.85
C VAL A 326 17.96 0.75 -14.89
N CYS A 327 16.65 0.82 -15.08
CA CYS A 327 15.85 2.00 -14.82
C CYS A 327 15.42 1.98 -13.35
N GLU A 328 15.98 2.88 -12.54
CA GLU A 328 15.61 3.02 -11.13
C GLU A 328 14.62 4.17 -10.92
N VAL A 329 13.36 3.83 -10.64
CA VAL A 329 12.38 4.85 -10.23
C VAL A 329 12.54 5.14 -8.74
N GLN A 330 13.00 6.35 -8.40
CA GLN A 330 13.04 6.82 -7.02
C GLN A 330 11.75 7.56 -6.67
N ALA A 331 10.81 6.87 -6.03
CA ALA A 331 9.58 7.48 -5.53
C ALA A 331 9.87 8.20 -4.21
N ARG A 332 10.06 9.52 -4.28
CA ARG A 332 10.41 10.35 -3.11
C ARG A 332 9.22 10.52 -2.18
N MET A 333 9.47 10.41 -0.88
CA MET A 333 8.46 10.60 0.14
C MET A 333 8.01 12.07 0.18
N ASP A 334 6.70 12.29 0.09
CA ASP A 334 6.05 13.56 0.34
C ASP A 334 5.68 13.64 1.81
N GLN A 335 6.61 14.19 2.61
CA GLN A 335 6.44 14.31 4.05
C GLN A 335 5.27 15.22 4.44
N GLY A 336 4.93 16.20 3.59
CA GLY A 336 3.75 17.05 3.78
C GLY A 336 2.45 16.26 3.59
N ALA A 337 2.40 15.38 2.59
CA ALA A 337 1.25 14.48 2.39
C ALA A 337 1.08 13.48 3.54
N VAL A 338 2.19 12.92 4.06
CA VAL A 338 2.15 12.04 5.25
C VAL A 338 1.62 12.81 6.47
N GLU A 339 2.15 13.99 6.74
CA GLU A 339 1.70 14.81 7.88
C GLU A 339 0.24 15.24 7.76
N ALA A 340 -0.19 15.67 6.57
CA ALA A 340 -1.58 16.06 6.33
C ALA A 340 -2.55 14.89 6.51
N TRP A 341 -2.20 13.70 6.00
CA TRP A 341 -3.03 12.50 6.12
C TRP A 341 -3.21 12.04 7.56
N TYR A 342 -2.11 12.01 8.32
CA TYR A 342 -2.11 11.51 9.69
C TYR A 342 -2.35 12.59 10.75
N ARG A 343 -2.76 13.80 10.34
CA ARG A 343 -3.02 14.91 11.25
C ARG A 343 -4.03 14.56 12.34
N ASP A 344 -5.17 13.98 11.94
CA ASP A 344 -6.24 13.64 12.88
C ASP A 344 -5.79 12.59 13.91
N TYR A 345 -4.86 11.71 13.54
CA TYR A 345 -4.26 10.78 14.49
C TYR A 345 -3.39 11.53 15.51
N ARG A 346 -2.56 12.46 15.06
CA ARG A 346 -1.65 13.21 15.94
C ARG A 346 -2.40 14.15 16.88
N GLU A 347 -3.48 14.76 16.41
CA GLU A 347 -4.25 15.75 17.16
C GLU A 347 -5.37 15.11 18.02
N GLY A 348 -6.00 14.04 17.53
CA GLY A 348 -7.18 13.43 18.13
C GLY A 348 -7.08 11.92 18.40
N GLY A 349 -5.93 11.31 18.16
CA GLY A 349 -5.68 9.89 18.38
C GLY A 349 -6.32 8.95 17.35
N GLU A 350 -6.20 7.65 17.61
CA GLU A 350 -6.66 6.56 16.74
C GLU A 350 -8.15 6.71 16.34
N LYS A 351 -9.03 7.00 17.30
CA LYS A 351 -10.47 7.12 17.04
C LYS A 351 -10.80 8.28 16.09
N ALA A 352 -10.13 9.43 16.24
CA ALA A 352 -10.33 10.57 15.35
C ALA A 352 -9.89 10.26 13.92
N TYR A 353 -8.72 9.61 13.76
CA TYR A 353 -8.23 9.15 12.48
C TYR A 353 -9.20 8.17 11.80
N ILE A 354 -9.63 7.13 12.52
CA ILE A 354 -10.53 6.12 11.94
C ILE A 354 -11.84 6.78 11.50
N LYS A 355 -12.37 7.71 12.30
CA LYS A 355 -13.60 8.43 11.98
C LYS A 355 -13.45 9.25 10.70
N SER A 356 -12.34 9.97 10.52
CA SER A 356 -12.14 10.82 9.34
C SER A 356 -11.75 10.04 8.08
N HIS A 357 -11.14 8.87 8.20
CA HIS A 357 -10.67 8.07 7.06
C HIS A 357 -11.62 6.95 6.64
N TYR A 358 -12.43 6.45 7.60
CA TYR A 358 -13.29 5.29 7.39
C TYR A 358 -14.71 5.45 7.93
N GLY A 359 -15.06 6.64 8.41
CA GLY A 359 -16.38 6.98 8.90
C GLY A 359 -16.64 6.64 10.38
N ALA A 360 -17.62 7.33 10.95
CA ALA A 360 -17.96 7.22 12.38
C ALA A 360 -18.37 5.80 12.80
N ALA A 361 -19.18 5.11 11.99
CA ALA A 361 -19.65 3.76 12.32
C ALA A 361 -18.48 2.77 12.50
N ARG A 362 -17.43 2.89 11.68
CA ARG A 362 -16.24 2.04 11.79
C ARG A 362 -15.42 2.37 13.04
N ALA A 363 -15.30 3.66 13.36
CA ALA A 363 -14.63 4.12 14.58
C ALA A 363 -15.31 3.60 15.85
N GLU A 364 -16.64 3.63 15.91
CA GLU A 364 -17.40 3.08 17.06
C GLU A 364 -17.28 1.56 17.15
N MET A 365 -17.38 0.84 16.02
CA MET A 365 -17.18 -0.61 15.99
C MET A 365 -15.82 -1.00 16.58
N ILE A 366 -14.73 -0.34 16.16
CA ILE A 366 -13.38 -0.65 16.64
C ILE A 366 -13.19 -0.27 18.10
N GLY A 367 -13.72 0.90 18.51
CA GLY A 367 -13.71 1.31 19.91
C GLY A 367 -14.37 0.26 20.81
N SER A 368 -15.61 -0.13 20.49
CA SER A 368 -16.35 -1.14 21.27
C SER A 368 -15.67 -2.51 21.28
N GLY A 369 -15.05 -2.93 20.18
CA GLY A 369 -14.28 -4.17 20.12
C GLY A 369 -13.04 -4.14 21.01
N ASN A 370 -12.31 -3.02 21.02
CA ASN A 370 -11.14 -2.84 21.88
C ASN A 370 -11.52 -2.84 23.37
N ASP A 371 -12.63 -2.18 23.73
CA ASP A 371 -13.15 -2.15 25.10
C ASP A 371 -13.56 -3.55 25.58
N ALA A 372 -14.28 -4.30 24.75
CA ALA A 372 -14.68 -5.67 25.04
C ALA A 372 -13.46 -6.59 25.25
N LEU A 373 -12.45 -6.48 24.38
CA LEU A 373 -11.23 -7.26 24.48
C LEU A 373 -10.46 -6.92 25.76
N ALA A 374 -10.34 -5.64 26.11
CA ALA A 374 -9.68 -5.21 27.33
C ALA A 374 -10.36 -5.79 28.59
N GLU A 375 -11.69 -5.82 28.63
CA GLU A 375 -12.43 -6.44 29.73
C GLU A 375 -12.25 -7.96 29.81
N MET A 376 -12.22 -8.65 28.66
CA MET A 376 -11.91 -10.08 28.61
C MET A 376 -10.50 -10.37 29.14
N MET A 377 -9.51 -9.54 28.78
CA MET A 377 -8.13 -9.71 29.24
C MET A 377 -7.98 -9.48 30.74
N LYS A 378 -8.63 -8.46 31.29
CA LYS A 378 -8.67 -8.22 32.74
C LYS A 378 -9.23 -9.45 33.47
N ALA A 379 -10.29 -10.05 32.94
CA ALA A 379 -10.88 -11.26 33.52
C ALA A 379 -9.95 -12.48 33.46
N MET A 380 -9.20 -12.66 32.37
CA MET A 380 -8.24 -13.76 32.23
C MET A 380 -7.04 -13.58 33.18
N MET A 381 -6.43 -12.39 33.21
CA MET A 381 -5.28 -12.12 34.07
C MET A 381 -5.63 -12.24 35.55
N GLY A 382 -6.82 -11.78 35.96
CA GLY A 382 -7.32 -11.95 37.32
C GLY A 382 -7.46 -13.42 37.77
N ARG A 383 -7.56 -14.37 36.82
CA ARG A 383 -7.58 -15.82 37.11
C ARG A 383 -6.18 -16.45 37.18
N MET A 384 -5.18 -15.84 36.56
CA MET A 384 -3.80 -16.36 36.52
C MET A 384 -2.93 -15.91 37.70
N SER A 385 -3.31 -14.84 38.40
CA SER A 385 -2.60 -14.34 39.60
C SER A 385 -3.00 -15.06 40.90
N ILE A 386 -3.67 -16.21 40.79
CA ILE A 386 -4.09 -17.13 41.86
C ILE A 386 -3.33 -18.43 41.62
#